data_AF-A0A5B1CLT6-F1
#
_entry.id   AF-A0A5B1CLT6-F1
#
_cell.length_a   1.000
_cell.length_b   1.000
_cell.length_c   1.000
_cell.angle_alpha   90.00
_cell.angle_beta   90.00
_cell.angle_gamma   90.00
#
_symmetry.space_group_name_H-M   'P 1'
#
loop_
_entity.id
_entity.type
_entity.pdbx_description
1 polymer ?
#
loop_
_entity_poly.entity_id
_entity_poly.type
_entity_poly.pdbx_seq_one_letter_code
_entity_poly.pdbx_strand_id
1 'polypeptide(L)'
;MPNFLRLIACPSGRASAGKRGVMPTRLNEVLKNDIGFIAILFSVAAIATWLLLMPIVPAIANATMHRFHLRSGSFMRFAAQFPIPAMYNFANRTEVNDVPPGFVDSFFGSLDVDDSFRYINHFPARDATFSVGRYVNLRDGRDRWFTLESDYRGQQLRTQLHLKNRGERDFVLLRQPES
;
A
#
# COMPACT_ATOMS: atom_id res chain seq x y z
N MET A 1 11.46 -11.28 -66.10
CA MET A 1 12.79 -11.93 -66.22
C MET A 1 13.65 -11.03 -67.11
N PRO A 2 14.92 -10.69 -66.82
CA PRO A 2 15.95 -11.33 -65.96
C PRO A 2 16.34 -10.47 -64.72
N ASN A 3 16.71 -11.05 -63.57
CA ASN A 3 18.02 -11.54 -63.13
C ASN A 3 19.18 -10.52 -63.20
N PHE A 4 19.53 -9.93 -62.05
CA PHE A 4 20.93 -9.62 -61.71
C PHE A 4 21.17 -9.90 -60.22
N LEU A 5 21.64 -11.12 -59.95
CA LEU A 5 22.30 -11.50 -58.71
C LEU A 5 23.56 -10.63 -58.55
N ARG A 6 23.68 -9.92 -57.43
CA ARG A 6 24.96 -9.40 -56.95
C ARG A 6 25.72 -10.53 -56.28
N LEU A 7 26.68 -11.11 -57.00
CA LEU A 7 27.75 -11.93 -56.42
C LEU A 7 28.58 -11.06 -55.48
N ILE A 8 28.50 -11.31 -54.18
CA ILE A 8 29.50 -10.86 -53.22
C ILE A 8 30.57 -11.94 -53.17
N ALA A 9 31.78 -11.55 -53.58
CA ALA A 9 32.96 -12.40 -53.60
C ALA A 9 33.29 -12.94 -52.21
N CYS A 10 33.60 -14.23 -52.16
CA CYS A 10 34.16 -14.91 -51.00
C CYS A 10 35.68 -14.66 -50.97
N PRO A 11 36.27 -14.16 -49.87
CA PRO A 11 37.70 -14.27 -49.67
C PRO A 11 38.03 -15.65 -49.09
N SER A 12 38.65 -16.49 -49.92
CA SER A 12 39.35 -17.69 -49.48
C SER A 12 40.65 -17.30 -48.76
N GLY A 13 40.90 -17.87 -47.59
CA GLY A 13 42.25 -18.09 -47.07
C GLY A 13 42.55 -17.44 -45.73
N ARG A 14 42.42 -18.21 -44.65
CA ARG A 14 43.54 -18.90 -43.97
C ARG A 14 43.04 -19.42 -42.63
N ALA A 15 43.09 -20.74 -42.49
CA ALA A 15 43.05 -21.39 -41.19
C ALA A 15 44.25 -20.94 -40.36
N SER A 16 44.00 -20.19 -39.29
CA SER A 16 44.94 -20.03 -38.18
C SER A 16 44.37 -20.80 -37.01
N ALA A 17 44.91 -21.99 -36.79
CA ALA A 17 44.76 -22.72 -35.55
C ALA A 17 45.37 -21.89 -34.41
N GLY A 18 44.58 -21.59 -33.36
CA GLY A 18 45.12 -20.93 -32.18
C GLY A 18 44.09 -20.48 -31.16
N LYS A 19 44.02 -21.25 -30.07
CA LYS A 19 43.39 -20.97 -28.75
C LYS A 19 41.91 -21.33 -28.58
N ARG A 20 41.71 -22.58 -28.15
CA ARG A 20 40.61 -23.01 -27.25
C ARG A 20 40.67 -22.20 -25.94
N GLY A 21 39.51 -21.74 -25.48
CA GLY A 21 39.23 -21.28 -24.10
C GLY A 21 39.97 -19.99 -23.74
N VAL A 22 39.32 -18.92 -23.33
CA VAL A 22 38.27 -18.83 -22.33
C VAL A 22 37.38 -17.65 -22.71
N MET A 23 36.06 -17.79 -22.60
CA MET A 23 35.15 -16.64 -22.64
C MET A 23 34.67 -16.34 -21.21
N PRO A 24 35.35 -15.50 -20.40
CA PRO A 24 34.80 -15.03 -19.15
C PRO A 24 34.89 -13.50 -19.08
N THR A 25 34.17 -12.78 -19.94
CA THR A 25 34.21 -11.30 -19.86
C THR A 25 32.87 -10.62 -20.04
N ARG A 26 31.90 -11.19 -20.76
CA ARG A 26 30.57 -10.55 -20.88
C ARG A 26 29.73 -10.63 -19.60
N LEU A 27 29.89 -11.66 -18.77
CA LEU A 27 29.18 -11.73 -17.49
C LEU A 27 29.69 -10.66 -16.51
N ASN A 28 31.01 -10.44 -16.48
CA ASN A 28 31.66 -9.47 -15.58
C ASN A 28 31.40 -8.01 -15.99
N GLU A 29 31.22 -7.73 -17.29
CA GLU A 29 30.79 -6.40 -17.74
C GLU A 29 29.31 -6.10 -17.49
N VAL A 30 28.44 -7.13 -17.57
CA VAL A 30 27.03 -7.00 -17.15
C VAL A 30 26.91 -6.83 -15.63
N LEU A 31 27.85 -7.43 -14.87
CA LEU A 31 28.00 -7.27 -13.43
C LEU A 31 28.74 -5.98 -13.01
N LYS A 32 28.96 -5.02 -13.93
CA LYS A 32 29.50 -3.69 -13.60
C LYS A 32 28.51 -2.98 -12.68
N ASN A 33 28.67 -3.18 -11.37
CA ASN A 33 27.90 -2.65 -10.24
C ASN A 33 26.66 -1.88 -10.65
N ASP A 34 25.61 -2.60 -11.06
CA ASP A 34 24.30 -2.01 -11.20
C ASP A 34 23.76 -1.74 -9.79
N ILE A 35 24.15 -0.58 -9.25
CA ILE A 35 23.76 -0.10 -7.92
C ILE A 35 22.22 -0.04 -7.83
N GLY A 36 21.55 0.27 -8.94
CA GLY A 36 20.09 0.29 -9.01
C GLY A 36 19.51 -1.10 -8.82
N PHE A 37 20.01 -2.09 -9.55
CA PHE A 37 19.60 -3.49 -9.39
C PHE A 37 19.88 -4.02 -7.97
N ILE A 38 21.06 -3.73 -7.42
CA ILE A 38 21.41 -4.10 -6.04
C ILE A 38 20.44 -3.46 -5.04
N ALA A 39 20.12 -2.16 -5.19
CA ALA A 39 19.18 -1.46 -4.33
C ALA A 39 17.74 -2.03 -4.41
N ILE A 40 17.30 -2.43 -5.60
CA ILE A 40 16.02 -3.11 -5.80
C ILE A 40 16.04 -4.46 -5.07
N LEU A 41 17.10 -5.27 -5.23
CA LEU A 41 17.22 -6.55 -4.54
C LEU A 41 17.19 -6.40 -3.02
N PHE A 42 17.91 -5.42 -2.47
CA PHE A 42 17.86 -5.12 -1.03
C PHE A 42 16.47 -4.69 -0.59
N SER A 43 15.78 -3.87 -1.39
CA SER A 43 14.41 -3.44 -1.09
C SER A 43 13.44 -4.62 -1.07
N VAL A 44 13.52 -5.52 -2.05
CA VAL A 44 12.71 -6.75 -2.10
C VAL A 44 13.00 -7.64 -0.89
N ALA A 45 14.27 -7.85 -0.55
CA ALA A 45 14.65 -8.64 0.62
C ALA A 45 14.13 -8.02 1.94
N ALA A 46 14.19 -6.69 2.07
CA ALA A 46 13.68 -5.98 3.24
C ALA A 46 12.15 -6.10 3.37
N ILE A 47 11.40 -5.93 2.26
CA ILE A 47 9.95 -6.10 2.25
C ILE A 47 9.56 -7.55 2.57
N ALA A 48 10.24 -8.53 1.97
CA ALA A 48 9.99 -9.94 2.25
C ALA A 48 10.24 -10.27 3.73
N THR A 49 11.35 -9.78 4.30
CA THR A 49 11.66 -9.94 5.73
C THR A 49 10.57 -9.31 6.60
N TRP A 50 10.11 -8.10 6.27
CA TRP A 50 9.02 -7.44 7.00
C TRP A 50 7.74 -8.28 7.01
N LEU A 51 7.34 -8.80 5.84
CA LEU A 51 6.13 -9.63 5.71
C LEU A 51 6.25 -10.95 6.48
N LEU A 52 7.43 -11.58 6.48
CA LEU A 52 7.69 -12.80 7.23
C LEU A 52 7.68 -12.57 8.75
N LEU A 53 8.12 -11.39 9.21
CA LEU A 53 8.12 -11.04 10.63
C LEU A 53 6.75 -10.60 11.14
N MET A 54 5.90 -10.04 10.28
CA MET A 54 4.54 -9.59 10.62
C MET A 54 3.70 -10.59 11.44
N PRO A 55 3.64 -11.90 11.11
CA PRO A 55 2.90 -12.89 11.91
C PRO A 55 3.52 -13.21 13.29
N ILE A 56 4.80 -12.91 13.49
CA ILE A 56 5.60 -13.35 14.65
C ILE A 56 5.84 -12.19 15.63
N VAL A 57 6.04 -10.98 15.11
CA VAL A 57 6.43 -9.80 15.89
C VAL A 57 5.26 -8.82 15.98
N PRO A 58 4.60 -8.69 17.15
CA PRO A 58 3.43 -7.82 17.31
C PRO A 58 3.72 -6.35 16.98
N ALA A 59 4.92 -5.86 17.30
CA ALA A 59 5.31 -4.49 16.99
C ALA A 59 5.28 -4.17 15.49
N ILE A 60 5.61 -5.14 14.63
CA ILE A 60 5.61 -4.98 13.16
C ILE A 60 4.18 -4.98 12.64
N ALA A 61 3.33 -5.88 13.15
CA ALA A 61 1.90 -5.88 12.85
C ALA A 61 1.23 -4.56 13.25
N ASN A 62 1.46 -4.11 14.49
CA ASN A 62 0.93 -2.86 15.02
C ASN A 62 1.41 -1.65 14.19
N ALA A 63 2.71 -1.55 13.89
CA ALA A 63 3.24 -0.48 13.03
C ALA A 63 2.55 -0.43 11.66
N THR A 64 2.23 -1.60 11.09
CA THR A 64 1.54 -1.72 9.81
C THR A 64 0.05 -1.35 9.92
N MET A 65 -0.65 -1.77 10.98
CA MET A 65 -2.03 -1.32 11.25
C MET A 65 -2.10 0.19 11.46
N HIS A 66 -1.15 0.76 12.21
CA HIS A 66 -1.08 2.21 12.43
C HIS A 66 -0.94 2.98 11.12
N ARG A 67 -0.15 2.49 10.15
CA ARG A 67 -0.08 3.11 8.81
C ARG A 67 -1.46 3.19 8.17
N PHE A 68 -2.27 2.14 8.28
CA PHE A 68 -3.55 2.00 7.59
C PHE A 68 -4.63 2.90 8.20
N HIS A 69 -4.46 3.28 9.47
CA HIS A 69 -5.30 4.21 10.20
C HIS A 69 -4.76 5.65 10.16
N LEU A 70 -3.70 5.91 9.38
CA LEU A 70 -2.94 7.18 9.37
C LEU A 70 -2.36 7.55 10.76
N ARG A 71 -2.17 6.56 11.64
CA ARG A 71 -1.71 6.65 13.04
C ARG A 71 -0.21 6.46 13.24
N SER A 72 0.59 6.47 12.17
CA SER A 72 2.04 6.39 12.30
C SER A 72 2.59 7.60 13.07
N GLY A 73 3.43 7.36 14.07
CA GLY A 73 4.00 8.43 14.91
C GLY A 73 5.01 9.35 14.20
N SER A 74 5.44 9.02 12.99
CA SER A 74 6.26 9.91 12.17
C SER A 74 6.05 9.65 10.68
N PHE A 75 6.25 10.70 9.87
CA PHE A 75 6.15 10.60 8.40
C PHE A 75 7.16 9.61 7.83
N MET A 76 8.39 9.54 8.36
CA MET A 76 9.40 8.60 7.87
C MET A 76 9.02 7.14 8.12
N ARG A 77 8.45 6.83 9.29
CA ARG A 77 7.93 5.48 9.58
C ARG A 77 6.73 5.13 8.71
N PHE A 78 5.88 6.10 8.41
CA PHE A 78 4.79 5.94 7.47
C PHE A 78 5.32 5.67 6.05
N ALA A 79 6.28 6.48 5.60
CA ALA A 79 6.80 6.46 4.25
C ALA A 79 7.61 5.19 3.93
N ALA A 80 8.45 4.74 4.88
CA ALA A 80 9.24 3.53 4.75
C ALA A 80 8.38 2.28 4.47
N GLN A 81 7.11 2.30 4.87
CA GLN A 81 6.21 1.19 4.68
C GLN A 81 5.51 1.20 3.31
N PHE A 82 5.49 2.30 2.53
CA PHE A 82 4.77 2.38 1.23
C PHE A 82 5.00 1.19 0.30
N PRO A 83 6.23 0.66 0.14
CA PRO A 83 6.49 -0.50 -0.73
C PRO A 83 5.83 -1.80 -0.24
N ILE A 84 5.44 -1.87 1.03
CA ILE A 84 4.81 -3.04 1.62
C ILE A 84 3.34 -3.08 1.15
N PRO A 85 2.93 -4.15 0.45
CA PRO A 85 1.59 -4.27 -0.08
C PRO A 85 0.56 -4.17 1.03
N ALA A 86 -0.51 -3.44 0.74
CA ALA A 86 -1.54 -3.08 1.70
C ALA A 86 -2.56 -4.18 1.99
N MET A 87 -2.64 -5.17 1.11
CA MET A 87 -3.86 -5.95 0.95
C MET A 87 -3.73 -7.34 1.57
N TYR A 88 -4.84 -7.77 2.18
CA TYR A 88 -5.20 -9.13 2.61
C TYR A 88 -4.74 -9.64 3.97
N ASN A 89 -3.95 -8.89 4.73
CA ASN A 89 -3.53 -9.38 6.04
C ASN A 89 -4.52 -9.06 7.15
N PHE A 90 -5.29 -7.98 7.04
CA PHE A 90 -6.13 -7.47 8.14
C PHE A 90 -7.62 -7.58 7.84
N ALA A 91 -8.39 -7.91 8.85
CA ALA A 91 -9.83 -7.77 8.83
C ALA A 91 -10.18 -6.30 9.10
N ASN A 92 -10.17 -5.47 8.05
CA ASN A 92 -10.52 -4.06 8.18
C ASN A 92 -12.03 -3.87 8.08
N ARG A 93 -12.57 -3.02 8.96
CA ARG A 93 -13.97 -2.60 8.95
C ARG A 93 -14.08 -1.10 9.08
N THR A 94 -15.13 -0.55 8.49
CA THR A 94 -15.45 0.87 8.56
C THR A 94 -16.92 1.05 8.85
N GLU A 95 -17.21 2.03 9.68
CA GLU A 95 -18.55 2.48 10.02
C GLU A 95 -18.58 4.01 9.86
N VAL A 96 -19.68 4.55 9.37
CA VAL A 96 -19.82 5.98 9.08
C VAL A 96 -21.16 6.47 9.62
N ASN A 97 -21.09 7.42 10.55
CA ASN A 97 -22.23 7.92 11.30
C ASN A 97 -22.39 9.44 11.13
N ASP A 98 -23.65 9.89 11.20
CA ASP A 98 -24.02 11.31 11.19
C ASP A 98 -23.76 12.00 12.55
N VAL A 99 -23.63 11.21 13.62
CA VAL A 99 -23.53 11.66 15.00
C VAL A 99 -22.28 11.10 15.68
N PRO A 100 -21.75 11.77 16.72
CA PRO A 100 -20.55 11.30 17.40
C PRO A 100 -20.74 9.89 17.98
N PRO A 101 -19.68 9.08 18.02
CA PRO A 101 -19.74 7.75 18.62
C PRO A 101 -20.19 7.86 20.09
N GLY A 102 -21.13 7.00 20.50
CA GLY A 102 -21.71 6.98 21.85
C GLY A 102 -22.82 8.01 22.12
N PHE A 103 -23.24 8.80 21.13
CA PHE A 103 -24.30 9.79 21.31
C PHE A 103 -25.73 9.21 21.25
N VAL A 104 -25.94 8.07 20.59
CA VAL A 104 -27.29 7.51 20.33
C VAL A 104 -27.72 6.44 21.33
N ASP A 105 -26.90 6.13 22.33
CA ASP A 105 -27.26 5.18 23.36
C ASP A 105 -28.28 5.81 24.33
N SER A 106 -29.59 5.56 24.08
CA SER A 106 -30.58 5.08 25.09
C SER A 106 -31.99 5.69 25.04
N PHE A 107 -32.27 6.80 24.31
CA PHE A 107 -33.58 7.47 24.46
C PHE A 107 -34.58 7.27 23.31
N PHE A 108 -34.11 7.07 22.07
CA PHE A 108 -34.96 6.80 20.91
C PHE A 108 -34.40 5.59 20.19
N GLY A 109 -34.91 4.40 20.50
CA GLY A 109 -34.42 3.15 19.95
C GLY A 109 -34.25 3.23 18.42
N SER A 110 -33.06 2.82 17.96
CA SER A 110 -32.76 2.39 16.59
C SER A 110 -33.47 3.18 15.48
N LEU A 111 -33.21 4.49 15.38
CA LEU A 111 -33.55 5.26 14.19
C LEU A 111 -32.47 5.01 13.13
N ASP A 112 -32.54 3.88 12.43
CA ASP A 112 -31.81 3.56 11.17
C ASP A 112 -30.40 4.18 11.04
N VAL A 113 -29.63 4.19 12.13
CA VAL A 113 -28.19 4.39 12.05
C VAL A 113 -27.70 3.08 11.50
N ASP A 114 -27.15 3.11 10.29
CA ASP A 114 -26.51 1.97 9.66
C ASP A 114 -25.20 1.66 10.43
N ASP A 115 -25.37 1.25 11.69
CA ASP A 115 -24.38 0.84 12.70
C ASP A 115 -23.67 -0.46 12.28
N SER A 116 -23.88 -0.88 11.03
CA SER A 116 -23.29 -2.07 10.47
C SER A 116 -21.89 -1.74 9.98
N PHE A 117 -20.89 -2.12 10.77
CA PHE A 117 -19.51 -2.16 10.31
C PHE A 117 -19.43 -2.92 8.98
N ARG A 118 -18.92 -2.25 7.94
CA ARG A 118 -18.72 -2.84 6.63
C ARG A 118 -17.27 -3.28 6.48
N TYR A 119 -17.07 -4.51 6.04
CA TYR A 119 -15.74 -5.00 5.72
C TYR A 119 -15.19 -4.31 4.48
N ILE A 120 -13.91 -3.96 4.53
CA ILE A 120 -13.18 -3.39 3.42
C ILE A 120 -11.87 -4.13 3.18
N ASN A 121 -11.63 -4.52 1.93
CA ASN A 121 -10.41 -5.23 1.53
C ASN A 121 -9.22 -4.29 1.26
N HIS A 122 -9.31 -3.04 1.71
CA HIS A 122 -8.37 -1.96 1.44
C HIS A 122 -8.08 -1.19 2.73
N PHE A 123 -7.19 -0.20 2.64
CA PHE A 123 -6.91 0.72 3.74
C PHE A 123 -8.21 1.38 4.25
N PRO A 124 -8.60 1.21 5.52
CA PRO A 124 -9.86 1.75 6.03
C PRO A 124 -9.89 3.28 6.00
N ALA A 125 -8.75 3.96 6.26
CA ALA A 125 -8.68 5.42 6.17
C ALA A 125 -8.92 5.97 4.75
N ARG A 126 -8.87 5.12 3.72
CA ARG A 126 -9.19 5.49 2.33
C ARG A 126 -10.61 6.02 2.18
N ASP A 127 -11.56 5.49 2.96
CA ASP A 127 -12.98 5.87 2.89
C ASP A 127 -13.25 7.28 3.40
N ALA A 128 -12.34 7.84 4.19
CA ALA A 128 -12.35 9.24 4.57
C ALA A 128 -11.55 10.14 3.60
N THR A 129 -10.57 9.60 2.87
CA THR A 129 -9.52 10.41 2.24
C THR A 129 -9.53 10.43 0.71
N PHE A 130 -9.64 9.28 0.03
CA PHE A 130 -9.48 9.24 -1.44
C PHE A 130 -10.21 8.08 -2.17
N SER A 131 -11.19 7.38 -1.56
CA SER A 131 -12.04 6.41 -2.26
C SER A 131 -13.35 7.01 -2.80
N VAL A 132 -14.07 6.21 -3.60
CA VAL A 132 -15.50 6.43 -3.92
C VAL A 132 -16.33 6.56 -2.63
N GLY A 133 -15.96 5.85 -1.56
CA GLY A 133 -16.57 5.97 -0.24
C GLY A 133 -16.55 7.41 0.28
N ARG A 134 -15.43 8.14 0.09
CA ARG A 134 -15.35 9.57 0.47
C ARG A 134 -16.44 10.39 -0.21
N TYR A 135 -16.61 10.22 -1.52
CA TYR A 135 -17.66 10.93 -2.26
C TYR A 135 -19.05 10.53 -1.76
N VAL A 136 -19.33 9.23 -1.64
CA VAL A 136 -20.65 8.73 -1.20
C VAL A 136 -21.02 9.28 0.19
N ASN A 137 -20.07 9.29 1.12
CA ASN A 137 -20.32 9.66 2.51
C ASN A 137 -20.36 11.17 2.76
N LEU A 138 -19.67 11.98 1.93
CA LEU A 138 -19.45 13.41 2.16
C LEU A 138 -20.06 14.34 1.09
N ARG A 139 -20.68 13.79 0.02
CA ARG A 139 -21.25 14.58 -1.10
C ARG A 139 -22.30 15.60 -0.68
N ASP A 140 -22.96 15.39 0.45
CA ASP A 140 -23.99 16.27 0.98
C ASP A 140 -23.43 17.41 1.86
N GLY A 141 -22.11 17.48 2.02
CA GLY A 141 -21.47 18.56 2.77
C GLY A 141 -21.75 18.52 4.27
N ARG A 142 -22.13 17.38 4.84
CA ARG A 142 -22.35 17.26 6.28
C ARG A 142 -21.13 16.70 6.99
N ASP A 143 -21.01 17.05 8.27
CA ASP A 143 -20.05 16.41 9.16
C ASP A 143 -20.31 14.90 9.21
N ARG A 144 -19.22 14.14 9.33
CA ARG A 144 -19.28 12.68 9.45
C ARG A 144 -18.29 12.16 10.47
N TRP A 145 -18.70 11.10 11.12
CA TRP A 145 -17.90 10.34 12.06
C TRP A 145 -17.56 9.00 11.46
N PHE A 146 -16.28 8.71 11.33
CA PHE A 146 -15.80 7.42 10.82
C PHE A 146 -15.19 6.63 11.95
N THR A 147 -15.66 5.40 12.15
CA THR A 147 -14.98 4.41 12.99
C THR A 147 -14.25 3.44 12.09
N LEU A 148 -12.94 3.34 12.26
CA LEU A 148 -12.08 2.39 11.56
C LEU A 148 -11.66 1.30 12.54
N GLU A 149 -11.80 0.05 12.15
CA GLU A 149 -11.31 -1.11 12.90
C GLU A 149 -10.41 -1.97 12.03
N SER A 150 -9.31 -2.45 12.60
CA SER A 150 -8.48 -3.49 12.01
C SER A 150 -8.22 -4.57 13.05
N ASP A 151 -8.47 -5.83 12.69
CA ASP A 151 -8.04 -6.99 13.48
C ASP A 151 -6.94 -7.77 12.73
N TYR A 152 -5.91 -8.17 13.48
CA TYR A 152 -4.88 -9.07 13.02
C TYR A 152 -4.36 -9.97 14.15
N ARG A 153 -4.63 -11.27 14.06
CA ARG A 153 -4.09 -12.29 14.99
C ARG A 153 -4.30 -11.91 16.47
N GLY A 154 -5.51 -11.44 16.79
CA GLY A 154 -5.88 -11.03 18.15
C GLY A 154 -5.40 -9.63 18.57
N GLN A 155 -4.67 -8.92 17.70
CA GLN A 155 -4.41 -7.50 17.88
C GLN A 155 -5.52 -6.72 17.22
N GLN A 156 -6.06 -5.73 17.93
CA GLN A 156 -7.11 -4.86 17.42
C GLN A 156 -6.68 -3.41 17.49
N LEU A 157 -7.02 -2.66 16.45
CA LEU A 157 -6.83 -1.22 16.40
C LEU A 157 -8.15 -0.57 16.00
N ARG A 158 -8.68 0.27 16.90
CA ARG A 158 -9.83 1.14 16.61
C ARG A 158 -9.37 2.57 16.43
N THR A 159 -9.99 3.32 15.53
CA THR A 159 -9.69 4.74 15.32
C THR A 159 -10.95 5.48 14.93
N GLN A 160 -11.25 6.54 15.66
CA GLN A 160 -12.39 7.41 15.37
C GLN A 160 -11.90 8.71 14.75
N LEU A 161 -12.54 9.11 13.65
CA LEU A 161 -12.20 10.30 12.88
C LEU A 161 -13.44 11.19 12.71
N HIS A 162 -13.29 12.49 12.97
CA HIS A 162 -14.19 13.54 12.51
C HIS A 162 -13.79 13.97 11.13
N LEU A 163 -14.73 14.01 10.19
CA LEU A 163 -14.59 14.85 9.02
C LEU A 163 -15.53 16.04 9.20
N LYS A 164 -14.94 17.16 9.59
CA LYS A 164 -15.66 18.43 9.82
C LYS A 164 -15.69 19.23 8.53
N ASN A 165 -16.88 19.60 8.07
CA ASN A 165 -17.04 20.45 6.91
C ASN A 165 -16.51 21.87 7.20
N ARG A 166 -15.76 22.44 6.26
CA ARG A 166 -15.24 23.82 6.28
C ARG A 166 -15.80 24.74 5.17
N GLY A 167 -16.61 24.23 4.26
CA GLY A 167 -17.12 25.00 3.12
C GLY A 167 -17.55 24.08 1.97
N GLU A 168 -17.88 24.63 0.80
CA GLU A 168 -18.62 23.93 -0.26
C GLU A 168 -18.23 22.46 -0.52
N ARG A 169 -16.95 22.07 -0.40
CA ARG A 169 -16.49 20.66 -0.42
C ARG A 169 -15.19 20.39 0.39
N ASP A 170 -14.85 21.28 1.33
CA ASP A 170 -13.61 21.15 2.10
C ASP A 170 -13.86 20.49 3.45
N PHE A 171 -13.00 19.56 3.85
CA PHE A 171 -13.14 18.81 5.09
C PHE A 171 -11.83 18.75 5.84
N VAL A 172 -11.90 19.00 7.14
CA VAL A 172 -10.78 18.74 8.05
C VAL A 172 -11.00 17.41 8.74
N LEU A 173 -10.00 16.54 8.59
CA LEU A 173 -9.94 15.26 9.27
C LEU A 173 -9.31 15.45 10.66
N LEU A 174 -10.11 15.30 11.70
CA LEU A 174 -9.68 15.32 13.09
C LEU A 174 -9.71 13.90 13.63
N ARG A 175 -8.66 13.48 14.34
CA ARG A 175 -8.66 12.20 15.04
C ARG A 175 -9.13 12.42 16.47
N GLN A 176 -10.07 11.61 16.93
CA GLN A 176 -10.49 11.64 18.33
C GLN A 176 -9.40 11.00 19.22
N PRO A 177 -9.20 11.51 20.44
CA PRO A 177 -8.34 10.86 21.43
C PRO A 177 -8.88 9.46 21.74
N GLU A 178 -7.99 8.55 22.14
CA GLU A 178 -8.39 7.21 22.55
C GLU A 178 -9.24 7.28 23.83
N SER A 179 -10.40 6.64 23.81
CA SER A 179 -11.21 6.35 25.00
C SER A 179 -10.74 5.06 25.66
#